data_AF-A0A1B8CWD8-F1
#
_entry.id   AF-A0A1B8CWD8-F1
#
_cell.length_a   1.000
_cell.length_b   1.000
_cell.length_c   1.000
_cell.angle_alpha   90.00
_cell.angle_beta   90.00
_cell.angle_gamma   90.00
#
_symmetry.space_group_name_H-M   'P 1'
#
loop_
_entity.id
_entity.type
_entity.pdbx_description
1 polymer ?
#
loop_
_entity_poly.entity_id
_entity_poly.type
_entity_poly.pdbx_seq_one_letter_code
_entity_poly.pdbx_strand_id
1 'polypeptide(L)'
;MLTFKIHHASTNNSLLSGFLAGKLAALRLQALTVSAPAFGGQFVTETFLRMPYTQWIERLQNPHVHTFIAVAYPAGAPEEDQTLDKGEIVGTAVLIGPVSKVDYAIASLSGLEVGDDDQETKWHCTALYCSPDFRGKGIGRKLVNARINFAMAASKTKKITIRVM
;
A
#
# COMPACT_ATOMS: atom_id res chain seq x y z
N MET A 1 19.79 -13.87 10.45
CA MET A 1 19.55 -12.72 9.55
C MET A 1 18.19 -12.91 8.88
N LEU A 2 17.49 -11.86 8.47
CA LEU A 2 16.19 -11.97 7.79
C LEU A 2 16.30 -11.46 6.35
N THR A 3 15.52 -12.05 5.45
CA THR A 3 15.36 -11.60 4.06
C THR A 3 14.01 -10.89 3.93
N PHE A 4 13.98 -9.75 3.23
CA PHE A 4 12.75 -8.97 3.02
C PHE A 4 12.38 -8.93 1.53
N LYS A 5 11.15 -9.34 1.21
CA LYS A 5 10.59 -9.29 -0.17
C LYS A 5 9.35 -8.39 -0.18
N ILE A 6 9.17 -7.67 -1.28
CA ILE A 6 7.96 -6.87 -1.51
C ILE A 6 7.04 -7.62 -2.46
N HIS A 7 5.78 -7.76 -2.07
CA HIS A 7 4.74 -8.41 -2.83
C HIS A 7 3.67 -7.39 -3.23
N HIS A 8 3.15 -7.49 -4.45
CA HIS A 8 1.93 -6.80 -4.84
C HIS A 8 0.74 -7.73 -4.55
N ALA A 9 -0.17 -7.30 -3.68
CA ALA A 9 -1.20 -8.14 -3.06
C ALA A 9 -2.56 -8.09 -3.78
N SER A 10 -2.59 -7.72 -5.06
CA SER A 10 -3.80 -7.81 -5.87
C SER A 10 -4.08 -9.27 -6.19
N THR A 11 -5.16 -9.83 -5.64
CA THR A 11 -5.51 -11.25 -5.83
C THR A 11 -7.01 -11.47 -5.95
N ASN A 12 -7.39 -12.33 -6.89
CA ASN A 12 -8.77 -12.83 -7.05
C ASN A 12 -9.01 -14.13 -6.27
N ASN A 13 -7.98 -14.70 -5.63
CA ASN A 13 -8.10 -15.89 -4.78
C ASN A 13 -8.75 -15.52 -3.43
N SER A 14 -9.97 -16.01 -3.20
CA SER A 14 -10.78 -15.69 -2.02
C SER A 14 -10.13 -16.08 -0.69
N LEU A 15 -9.45 -17.23 -0.63
CA LEU A 15 -8.77 -17.70 0.58
C LEU A 15 -7.59 -16.80 0.93
N LEU A 16 -6.76 -16.48 -0.07
CA LEU A 16 -5.62 -15.59 0.13
C LEU A 16 -6.09 -14.17 0.48
N SER A 17 -7.12 -13.64 -0.19
CA SER A 17 -7.70 -12.34 0.14
C SER A 17 -8.19 -12.29 1.59
N GLY A 18 -8.83 -13.35 2.06
CA GLY A 18 -9.31 -13.41 3.44
C GLY A 18 -8.18 -13.44 4.47
N PHE A 19 -7.17 -14.28 4.25
CA PHE A 19 -5.95 -14.32 5.06
C PHE A 19 -5.27 -12.94 5.13
N LEU A 20 -5.08 -12.30 3.97
CA LEU A 20 -4.43 -10.99 3.87
C LEU A 20 -5.26 -9.89 4.52
N ALA A 21 -6.58 -9.91 4.36
CA ALA A 21 -7.48 -8.94 4.98
C ALA A 21 -7.30 -8.90 6.50
N GLY A 22 -7.28 -10.06 7.16
CA GLY A 22 -7.03 -10.14 8.61
C GLY A 22 -5.65 -9.63 9.01
N LYS A 23 -4.59 -10.01 8.27
CA LYS A 23 -3.21 -9.57 8.55
C LYS A 23 -3.02 -8.07 8.35
N LEU A 24 -3.58 -7.51 7.29
CA LEU A 24 -3.49 -6.08 6.98
C LEU A 24 -4.30 -5.23 7.97
N ALA A 25 -5.47 -5.71 8.39
CA ALA A 25 -6.24 -5.08 9.46
C ALA A 25 -5.43 -5.03 10.77
N ALA A 26 -4.80 -6.13 11.17
CA ALA A 26 -3.97 -6.19 12.36
C ALA A 26 -2.73 -5.27 12.26
N LEU A 27 -2.01 -5.28 11.12
CA LEU A 27 -0.86 -4.40 10.88
C LEU A 27 -1.27 -2.93 10.92
N ARG A 28 -2.45 -2.60 10.38
CA ARG A 28 -2.98 -1.24 10.39
C ARG A 28 -3.33 -0.78 11.80
N LEU A 29 -3.95 -1.66 12.60
CA LEU A 29 -4.22 -1.38 14.01
C LEU A 29 -2.92 -1.09 14.77
N GLN A 30 -1.88 -1.89 14.57
CA GLN A 30 -0.56 -1.62 15.14
C GLN A 30 0.02 -0.27 14.70
N ALA A 31 -0.14 0.10 13.44
CA ALA A 31 0.31 1.40 12.95
C ALA A 31 -0.40 2.55 13.68
N LEU A 32 -1.72 2.45 13.86
CA LEU A 32 -2.54 3.45 14.54
C LEU A 32 -2.18 3.58 16.03
N THR A 33 -1.84 2.49 16.71
CA THR A 33 -1.44 2.54 18.13
C THR A 33 -0.04 3.11 18.32
N VAL A 34 0.91 2.75 17.45
CA VAL A 34 2.31 3.18 17.56
C VAL A 34 2.51 4.62 17.07
N SER A 35 1.72 5.08 16.10
CA SER A 35 1.93 6.36 15.44
C SER A 35 0.61 7.07 15.12
N ALA A 36 -0.27 7.18 16.11
CA ALA A 36 -1.55 7.89 15.97
C ALA A 36 -1.43 9.28 15.32
N PRO A 37 -0.42 10.13 15.63
CA PRO A 37 -0.28 11.45 15.01
C PRO A 37 0.12 11.42 13.53
N ALA A 38 0.68 10.32 13.03
CA ALA A 38 1.05 10.17 11.63
C ALA A 38 -0.16 9.85 10.72
N PHE A 39 -1.31 9.58 11.32
CA PHE A 39 -2.59 9.44 10.62
C PHE A 39 -3.41 10.71 10.84
N GLY A 40 -4.21 11.09 9.84
CA GLY A 40 -4.92 12.39 9.76
C GLY A 40 -6.02 12.63 10.81
N GLY A 41 -5.72 12.44 12.09
CA GLY A 41 -6.59 12.65 13.24
C GLY A 41 -7.32 11.40 13.74
N GLN A 42 -8.06 11.57 14.84
CA GLN A 42 -8.88 10.51 15.46
C GLN A 42 -9.92 9.92 14.50
N PHE A 43 -10.44 10.71 13.55
CA PHE A 43 -11.43 10.29 12.56
C PHE A 43 -10.94 9.14 11.64
N VAL A 44 -9.67 9.20 11.22
CA VAL A 44 -9.04 8.16 10.41
C VAL A 44 -8.93 6.86 11.22
N THR A 45 -8.51 6.97 12.48
CA THR A 45 -8.41 5.85 13.41
C THR A 45 -9.78 5.19 13.65
N GLU A 46 -10.81 5.98 13.96
CA GLU A 46 -12.16 5.46 14.21
C GLU A 46 -12.79 4.82 12.99
N THR A 47 -12.65 5.44 11.81
CA THR A 47 -13.16 4.88 10.54
C THR A 47 -12.51 3.52 10.25
N PHE A 48 -11.20 3.40 10.43
CA PHE A 48 -10.50 2.15 10.16
C PHE A 48 -10.74 1.07 11.24
N LEU A 49 -10.89 1.46 12.51
CA LEU A 49 -11.30 0.54 13.58
C LEU A 49 -12.68 -0.06 13.31
N ARG A 50 -13.57 0.71 12.68
CA ARG A 50 -14.93 0.29 12.32
C ARG A 50 -15.01 -0.30 10.91
N MET A 51 -13.91 -0.39 10.17
CA MET A 51 -13.91 -0.90 8.81
C MET A 51 -14.24 -2.40 8.81
N PRO A 52 -15.35 -2.82 8.19
CA PRO A 52 -15.73 -4.23 8.11
C PRO A 52 -14.67 -5.05 7.38
N TYR A 53 -14.55 -6.32 7.75
CA TYR A 53 -13.67 -7.27 7.06
C TYR A 53 -13.94 -7.37 5.55
N THR A 54 -15.20 -7.27 5.12
CA THR A 54 -15.57 -7.29 3.70
C THR A 54 -14.94 -6.14 2.92
N GLN A 55 -14.81 -4.95 3.51
CA GLN A 55 -14.16 -3.81 2.86
C GLN A 55 -12.65 -4.03 2.68
N TRP A 56 -11.99 -4.76 3.58
CA TRP A 56 -10.59 -5.14 3.37
C TRP A 56 -10.42 -6.06 2.15
N ILE A 57 -11.33 -7.01 1.96
CA ILE A 57 -11.34 -7.89 0.79
C ILE A 57 -11.63 -7.08 -0.47
N GLU A 58 -12.65 -6.23 -0.47
CA GLU A 58 -13.00 -5.37 -1.60
C GLU A 58 -11.80 -4.52 -2.04
N ARG A 59 -11.04 -3.96 -1.09
CA ARG A 59 -9.82 -3.20 -1.38
C ARG A 59 -8.71 -4.04 -2.02
N LEU A 60 -8.56 -5.30 -1.62
CA LEU A 60 -7.57 -6.22 -2.22
C LEU A 60 -7.97 -6.69 -3.62
N GLN A 61 -9.26 -6.69 -3.93
CA GLN A 61 -9.82 -7.07 -5.22
C GLN A 61 -10.02 -5.89 -6.16
N ASN A 62 -9.99 -4.65 -5.65
CA ASN A 62 -10.19 -3.46 -6.46
C ASN A 62 -8.98 -3.24 -7.39
N PRO A 63 -9.19 -3.25 -8.72
CA PRO A 63 -8.10 -3.12 -9.69
C PRO A 63 -7.41 -1.74 -9.66
N HIS A 64 -8.01 -0.74 -9.01
CA HIS A 64 -7.44 0.59 -8.83
C HIS A 64 -6.73 0.77 -7.49
N VAL A 65 -6.71 -0.24 -6.62
CA VAL A 65 -6.07 -0.17 -5.29
C VAL A 65 -4.97 -1.21 -5.21
N HIS A 66 -3.74 -0.76 -5.37
CA HIS A 66 -2.55 -1.61 -5.37
C HIS A 66 -1.90 -1.60 -3.99
N THR A 67 -2.04 -2.71 -3.28
CA THR A 67 -1.43 -2.90 -1.95
C THR A 67 -0.08 -3.60 -2.10
N PHE A 68 0.98 -2.99 -1.60
CA PHE A 68 2.33 -3.54 -1.56
C PHE A 68 2.66 -3.95 -0.13
N ILE A 69 3.11 -5.19 0.05
CA ILE A 69 3.34 -5.79 1.36
C ILE A 69 4.81 -6.16 1.47
N ALA A 70 5.45 -5.71 2.54
CA ALA A 70 6.79 -6.16 2.90
C ALA A 70 6.68 -7.38 3.81
N VAL A 71 7.29 -8.48 3.40
CA VAL A 71 7.30 -9.73 4.14
C VAL A 71 8.73 -10.10 4.54
N ALA A 72 8.92 -10.45 5.80
CA ALA A 72 10.15 -10.93 6.38
C ALA A 72 10.16 -12.47 6.40
N TYR A 73 11.27 -13.04 5.95
CA TYR A 73 11.51 -14.48 5.90
C TYR A 73 12.80 -14.84 6.63
N PRO A 74 12.92 -16.08 7.15
CA PRO A 74 14.19 -16.61 7.62
C PRO A 74 15.27 -16.47 6.54
N ALA A 75 16.52 -16.15 6.92
CA ALA A 75 17.62 -16.15 5.97
C ALA A 75 17.79 -17.54 5.34
N GLY A 76 18.02 -17.57 4.03
CA GLY A 76 18.16 -18.80 3.26
C GLY A 76 16.84 -19.50 2.93
N ALA A 77 15.67 -18.91 3.24
CA ALA A 77 14.40 -19.42 2.77
C ALA A 77 14.40 -19.55 1.23
N PRO A 78 14.07 -20.72 0.66
CA PRO A 78 13.96 -20.91 -0.78
C PRO A 78 12.97 -19.92 -1.41
N GLU A 79 13.14 -19.60 -2.70
CA GLU A 79 12.29 -18.58 -3.34
C GLU A 79 10.82 -19.00 -3.40
N GLU A 80 10.56 -20.29 -3.57
CA GLU A 80 9.24 -20.92 -3.55
C GLU A 80 8.54 -20.85 -2.18
N ASP A 81 9.30 -20.60 -1.11
CA ASP A 81 8.79 -20.41 0.25
C ASP A 81 8.63 -18.93 0.61
N GLN A 82 9.11 -18.02 -0.24
CA GLN A 82 8.94 -16.58 -0.05
C GLN A 82 7.59 -16.11 -0.60
N THR A 83 6.49 -16.67 -0.08
CA THR A 83 5.11 -16.32 -0.42
C THR A 83 4.46 -15.47 0.67
N LEU A 84 3.36 -14.79 0.35
CA LEU A 84 2.65 -13.87 1.26
C LEU A 84 2.16 -14.52 2.56
N ASP A 85 1.91 -15.82 2.55
CA ASP A 85 1.35 -16.63 3.63
C ASP A 85 2.41 -17.35 4.50
N LYS A 86 3.66 -17.44 4.02
CA LYS A 86 4.75 -18.17 4.70
C LYS A 86 5.71 -17.29 5.51
N GLY A 87 5.60 -15.97 5.41
CA GLY A 87 6.45 -15.03 6.12
C GLY A 87 5.70 -14.09 7.06
N GLU A 88 6.45 -13.25 7.76
CA GLU A 88 5.88 -12.23 8.64
C GLU A 88 5.64 -10.93 7.86
N ILE A 89 4.41 -10.44 7.84
CA ILE A 89 4.08 -9.16 7.23
C ILE A 89 4.56 -8.04 8.16
N VAL A 90 5.55 -7.28 7.72
CA VAL A 90 6.25 -6.26 8.54
C VAL A 90 6.07 -4.83 8.04
N GLY A 91 5.40 -4.66 6.90
CA GLY A 91 5.14 -3.34 6.35
C GLY A 91 4.15 -3.36 5.20
N THR A 92 3.59 -2.19 4.92
CA THR A 92 2.62 -1.99 3.84
C THR A 92 2.77 -0.63 3.21
N ALA A 93 2.36 -0.50 1.95
CA ALA A 93 2.20 0.75 1.25
C ALA A 93 1.12 0.59 0.18
N VAL A 94 0.26 1.59 0.01
CA VAL A 94 -0.83 1.55 -0.97
C VAL A 94 -0.61 2.59 -2.04
N LEU A 95 -0.96 2.24 -3.28
CA LEU A 95 -1.06 3.12 -4.44
C LEU A 95 -2.47 3.00 -5.02
N ILE A 96 -3.12 4.13 -5.27
CA ILE A 96 -4.49 4.23 -5.79
C ILE A 96 -4.42 4.92 -7.15
N GLY A 97 -5.00 4.31 -8.17
CA GLY A 97 -5.18 4.92 -9.49
C GLY A 97 -5.18 3.93 -10.66
N PRO A 98 -4.99 4.42 -11.89
CA PRO A 98 -4.95 5.84 -12.24
C PRO A 98 -6.20 6.59 -11.76
N VAL A 99 -6.04 7.84 -11.31
CA VAL A 99 -7.18 8.69 -10.92
C VAL A 99 -7.41 9.78 -11.96
N SER A 100 -8.68 10.19 -12.13
CA SER A 100 -9.03 11.28 -13.02
C SER A 100 -8.48 12.62 -12.51
N LYS A 101 -8.31 13.60 -13.39
CA LYS A 101 -7.91 14.96 -13.01
C LYS A 101 -8.87 15.58 -11.99
N VAL A 102 -10.17 15.33 -12.14
CA VAL A 102 -11.20 15.84 -11.22
C VAL A 102 -11.02 15.24 -9.82
N ASP A 103 -10.89 13.93 -9.72
CA ASP A 103 -10.72 13.24 -8.42
C ASP A 103 -9.37 13.58 -7.77
N TYR A 104 -8.34 13.80 -8.60
CA TYR A 104 -7.03 14.25 -8.13
C TYR A 104 -7.08 15.66 -7.55
N ALA A 105 -7.80 16.58 -8.21
CA ALA A 105 -7.95 17.98 -7.80
C ALA A 105 -8.76 18.12 -6.51
N ILE A 106 -9.85 17.34 -6.36
CA ILE A 106 -10.67 17.31 -5.14
C ILE A 106 -9.84 16.87 -3.93
N ALA A 107 -8.92 15.93 -4.15
CA ALA A 107 -7.98 15.54 -3.11
C ALA A 107 -6.91 16.62 -2.85
N SER A 108 -6.64 17.54 -3.77
CA SER A 108 -5.44 18.40 -3.75
C SER A 108 -5.58 19.59 -2.79
N LEU A 109 -4.84 19.52 -1.68
CA LEU A 109 -4.54 20.67 -0.82
C LEU A 109 -3.26 21.39 -1.26
N SER A 110 -2.57 20.88 -2.28
CA SER A 110 -1.18 21.23 -2.61
C SER A 110 -1.01 22.26 -3.72
N GLY A 111 -2.11 22.74 -4.34
CA GLY A 111 -2.03 23.71 -5.46
C GLY A 111 -1.27 23.19 -6.69
N LEU A 112 -1.09 21.87 -6.81
CA LEU A 112 -0.31 21.27 -7.88
C LEU A 112 -1.18 21.16 -9.13
N GLU A 113 -0.89 21.95 -10.16
CA GLU A 113 -1.54 21.80 -11.45
C GLU A 113 -1.08 20.54 -12.16
N VAL A 114 -2.05 19.72 -12.58
CA VAL A 114 -1.83 18.49 -13.33
C VAL A 114 -2.50 18.58 -14.70
N GLY A 115 -1.88 17.94 -15.69
CA GLY A 115 -2.40 17.85 -17.06
C GLY A 115 -3.67 17.04 -17.15
N ASP A 116 -4.31 17.05 -18.32
CA ASP A 116 -5.52 16.27 -18.57
C ASP A 116 -5.22 14.75 -18.57
N ASP A 117 -6.28 13.92 -18.53
CA ASP A 117 -6.14 12.47 -18.29
C ASP A 117 -5.49 11.71 -19.46
N ASP A 118 -5.50 12.30 -20.66
CA ASP A 118 -4.79 11.83 -21.84
C ASP A 118 -3.31 12.26 -21.88
N GLN A 119 -2.95 13.30 -21.11
CA GLN A 119 -1.60 13.87 -21.06
C GLN A 119 -0.77 13.39 -19.87
N GLU A 120 -1.43 13.13 -18.74
CA GLU A 120 -0.78 12.86 -17.47
C GLU A 120 -1.52 11.80 -16.64
N THR A 121 -0.83 10.71 -16.30
CA THR A 121 -1.36 9.66 -15.41
C THR A 121 -1.10 10.07 -13.96
N LYS A 122 -2.15 10.03 -13.14
CA LYS A 122 -2.13 10.54 -11.77
C LYS A 122 -2.36 9.40 -10.78
N TRP A 123 -1.62 9.40 -9.69
CA TRP A 123 -1.71 8.38 -8.65
C TRP A 123 -1.66 8.98 -7.26
N HIS A 124 -2.36 8.36 -6.32
CA HIS A 124 -2.28 8.66 -4.90
C HIS A 124 -1.55 7.54 -4.18
N CYS A 125 -0.57 7.88 -3.35
CA CYS A 125 0.13 6.92 -2.51
C CYS A 125 -0.19 7.21 -1.05
N THR A 126 -0.56 6.18 -0.31
CA THR A 126 -1.00 6.30 1.09
C THR A 126 -0.58 5.06 1.89
N ALA A 127 -0.90 5.05 3.17
CA ALA A 127 -0.74 3.92 4.07
C ALA A 127 0.68 3.31 4.07
N LEU A 128 1.73 4.13 3.93
CA LEU A 128 3.11 3.68 4.12
C LEU A 128 3.34 3.42 5.60
N TYR A 129 3.69 2.18 5.94
CA TYR A 129 4.02 1.78 7.30
C TYR A 129 5.08 0.68 7.32
N CYS A 130 5.93 0.73 8.33
CA CYS A 130 6.87 -0.32 8.68
C CYS A 130 6.83 -0.53 10.20
N SER A 131 6.70 -1.79 10.61
CA SER A 131 6.74 -2.18 12.01
C SER A 131 8.05 -1.68 12.66
N PRO A 132 8.00 -1.09 13.87
CA PRO A 132 9.16 -0.52 14.56
C PRO A 132 10.37 -1.45 14.61
N ASP A 133 10.16 -2.73 14.90
CA ASP A 133 11.21 -3.74 15.08
C ASP A 133 12.00 -4.05 13.79
N PHE A 134 11.49 -3.58 12.66
CA PHE A 134 12.07 -3.78 11.33
C PHE A 134 12.51 -2.47 10.65
N ARG A 135 12.43 -1.33 11.35
CA ARG A 135 12.93 -0.04 10.84
C ARG A 135 14.46 -0.05 10.74
N GLY A 136 15.01 0.92 9.99
CA GLY A 136 16.45 1.01 9.71
C GLY A 136 16.99 -0.03 8.72
N LYS A 137 16.16 -1.00 8.28
CA LYS A 137 16.56 -2.09 7.36
C LYS A 137 16.23 -1.80 5.88
N GLY A 138 15.90 -0.55 5.54
CA GLY A 138 15.59 -0.12 4.17
C GLY A 138 14.22 -0.54 3.62
N ILE A 139 13.33 -1.11 4.44
CA ILE A 139 12.01 -1.62 4.03
C ILE A 139 11.11 -0.51 3.45
N GLY A 140 11.04 0.64 4.13
CA GLY A 140 10.25 1.78 3.65
C GLY A 140 10.68 2.25 2.26
N ARG A 141 11.99 2.28 1.99
CA ARG A 141 12.53 2.60 0.66
C ARG A 141 12.10 1.57 -0.38
N LYS A 142 12.17 0.28 -0.06
CA LYS A 142 11.72 -0.80 -0.96
C LYS A 142 10.23 -0.68 -1.29
N LEU A 143 9.39 -0.38 -0.30
CA LEU A 143 7.95 -0.16 -0.49
C LEU A 143 7.64 1.06 -1.36
N VAL A 144 8.34 2.18 -1.13
CA VAL A 144 8.19 3.40 -1.94
C VAL A 144 8.59 3.13 -3.40
N ASN A 145 9.75 2.50 -3.62
CA ASN A 145 10.23 2.18 -4.96
C ASN A 145 9.29 1.21 -5.68
N ALA A 146 8.73 0.20 -4.98
CA ALA A 146 7.78 -0.73 -5.58
C ALA A 146 6.54 -0.01 -6.13
N ARG A 147 5.98 0.96 -5.38
CA ARG A 147 4.85 1.78 -5.85
C ARG A 147 5.21 2.63 -7.05
N ILE A 148 6.36 3.31 -7.01
CA ILE A 148 6.82 4.16 -8.13
C ILE A 148 7.02 3.31 -9.38
N ASN A 149 7.72 2.18 -9.27
CA ASN A 149 7.95 1.26 -10.37
C ASN A 149 6.65 0.73 -10.97
N PHE A 150 5.69 0.36 -10.12
CA PHE A 150 4.38 -0.05 -10.59
C PHE A 150 3.64 1.06 -11.33
N ALA A 151 3.58 2.27 -10.76
CA ALA A 151 2.95 3.43 -11.38
C ALA A 151 3.58 3.73 -12.75
N MET A 152 4.90 3.69 -12.87
CA MET A 152 5.62 3.87 -14.13
C MET A 152 5.25 2.80 -15.17
N ALA A 153 5.21 1.53 -14.77
CA ALA A 153 4.88 0.43 -15.66
C ALA A 153 3.40 0.41 -16.09
N ALA A 154 2.48 0.83 -15.20
CA ALA A 154 1.05 0.81 -15.44
C ALA A 154 0.52 2.07 -16.14
N SER A 155 1.28 3.17 -16.13
CA SER A 155 0.89 4.42 -16.78
C SER A 155 1.05 4.34 -18.29
N LYS A 156 0.07 4.86 -19.03
CA LYS A 156 0.10 4.90 -20.51
C LYS A 156 0.71 6.20 -21.05
N THR A 157 0.74 7.25 -20.22
CA THR A 157 1.27 8.56 -20.59
C THR A 157 2.73 8.69 -20.20
N LYS A 158 3.47 9.56 -20.90
CA LYS A 158 4.88 9.85 -20.58
C LYS A 158 5.03 10.66 -19.29
N LYS A 159 4.07 11.55 -19.00
CA LYS A 159 4.04 12.34 -17.77
C LYS A 159 3.25 11.57 -16.70
N ILE A 160 3.85 11.41 -15.53
CA ILE A 160 3.29 10.65 -14.41
C ILE A 160 3.48 11.49 -13.15
N THR A 161 2.41 11.63 -12.38
CA THR A 161 2.45 12.31 -11.09
C THR A 161 1.94 11.39 -10.00
N ILE A 162 2.73 11.25 -8.95
CA ILE A 162 2.40 10.47 -7.77
C ILE A 162 2.41 11.41 -6.58
N ARG A 163 1.31 11.46 -5.83
CA ARG A 163 1.18 12.29 -4.64
C ARG A 163 1.09 11.45 -3.38
N VAL A 164 1.69 11.95 -2.29
CA VAL A 164 1.47 11.43 -0.94
C VAL A 164 0.19 12.02 -0.36
N MET A 165 -0.70 11.15 0.09
CA MET A 165 -1.94 11.47 0.82
C MET A 165 -1.76 11.34 2.31
#